data_AF-A0A5N9CKP7-F1
#
_entry.id   AF-A0A5N9CKP7-F1
#
_cell.length_a   1.000
_cell.length_b   1.000
_cell.length_c   1.000
_cell.angle_alpha   90.00
_cell.angle_beta   90.00
_cell.angle_gamma   90.00
#
_symmetry.space_group_name_H-M   'P 1'
#
loop_
_entity.id
_entity.type
_entity.pdbx_description
1 polymer ?
#
loop_
_entity_poly.entity_id
_entity_poly.type
_entity_poly.pdbx_seq_one_letter_code
_entity_poly.pdbx_strand_id
1 'polypeptide(L)' 'MQATIKTNYGEIVINLLPDETPKTVDNFVSLSKSGFYDGVIFHRVIPNFMIQGGD' A
#
# COMPACT_ATOMS: atom_id res chain seq x y z
N MET A 1 -9.33 6.62 7.99
CA MET A 1 -8.37 5.61 8.53
C MET A 1 -7.03 5.81 7.83
N GLN A 2 -5.89 5.42 8.42
CA GLN A 2 -4.56 5.60 7.80
C GLN A 2 -3.72 4.33 7.83
N ALA A 3 -2.81 4.21 6.85
CA ALA A 3 -1.75 3.21 6.83
C ALA A 3 -0.41 3.88 6.50
N THR A 4 0.67 3.37 7.10
CA THR A 4 2.03 3.82 6.82
C THR A 4 2.80 2.70 6.13
N ILE A 5 3.26 2.97 4.91
CA ILE A 5 4.14 2.08 4.15
C ILE A 5 5.58 2.49 4.44
N LYS A 6 6.34 1.62 5.09
CA LYS A 6 7.76 1.84 5.36
C LYS A 6 8.57 1.29 4.21
N THR A 7 9.33 2.16 3.55
CA THR A 7 10.22 1.77 2.44
C THR A 7 11.67 2.07 2.80
N ASN A 8 12.61 1.57 2.00
CA ASN A 8 14.02 1.91 2.11
C ASN A 8 14.34 3.37 1.69
N TYR A 9 13.36 4.12 1.16
CA TYR A 9 13.47 5.53 0.81
C TYR A 9 12.68 6.45 1.76
N GLY A 10 12.08 5.91 2.82
CA GLY A 10 11.30 6.66 3.79
C GLY A 10 9.87 6.13 3.95
N GLU A 11 9.07 6.87 4.73
CA GLU A 11 7.69 6.51 5.03
C GLU A 11 6.71 7.19 4.06
N ILE A 12 5.70 6.44 3.63
CA ILE A 12 4.58 6.95 2.85
C ILE A 12 3.31 6.75 3.69
N VAL A 13 2.65 7.84 4.04
CA VAL A 13 1.38 7.80 4.78
C VAL A 13 0.23 7.95 3.81
N ILE A 14 -0.70 6.99 3.81
CA ILE A 14 -1.89 7.00 2.96
C ILE A 14 -3.16 7.06 3.81
N ASN A 15 -4.12 7.85 3.33
CA ASN A 15 -5.48 7.87 3.86
C ASN A 15 -6.31 6.77 3.18
N LEU A 16 -6.95 5.93 3.98
CA LEU A 16 -7.90 4.92 3.55
C LEU A 16 -9.32 5.44 3.73
N LEU A 17 -10.16 5.17 2.73
CA LEU A 17 -11.55 5.66 2.61
C LEU A 17 -12.54 4.48 2.78
N PRO A 18 -12.71 3.94 4.01
CA PRO A 18 -13.57 2.77 4.24
C PRO A 18 -15.04 3.04 3.93
N ASP A 19 -15.50 4.29 4.07
CA ASP A 19 -16.89 4.66 3.79
C ASP A 19 -17.19 4.64 2.28
N GLU A 20 -16.18 4.88 1.43
CA GLU A 20 -16.31 4.88 -0.02
C GLU A 20 -16.04 3.50 -0.64
N THR A 21 -15.01 2.80 -0.14
CA THR A 21 -14.53 1.53 -0.72
C THR A 21 -14.27 0.46 0.35
N PRO A 22 -15.31 0.05 1.11
CA PRO A 22 -15.14 -0.78 2.31
C PRO A 22 -14.43 -2.10 2.03
N LYS A 23 -14.82 -2.83 0.97
CA LYS A 23 -14.22 -4.13 0.63
C LYS A 23 -12.74 -4.02 0.22
N THR A 24 -12.38 -2.99 -0.53
CA THR A 24 -10.99 -2.77 -0.97
C THR A 24 -10.11 -2.43 0.21
N VAL A 25 -10.63 -1.57 1.10
CA VAL A 25 -9.94 -1.19 2.33
C VAL A 25 -9.76 -2.38 3.27
N ASP A 26 -10.80 -3.19 3.47
CA ASP A 26 -10.73 -4.40 4.30
C ASP A 26 -9.69 -5.40 3.77
N ASN A 27 -9.69 -5.65 2.46
CA ASN A 27 -8.70 -6.52 1.83
C ASN A 27 -7.26 -5.99 2.02
N PHE A 28 -7.04 -4.70 1.77
CA PHE A 28 -5.73 -4.07 1.95
C PHE A 28 -5.24 -4.18 3.40
N VAL A 29 -6.12 -3.88 4.38
CA VAL A 29 -5.78 -3.97 5.81
C VAL A 29 -5.50 -5.41 6.23
N SER A 30 -6.28 -6.38 5.75
CA SER A 30 -6.09 -7.80 6.05
C SER A 30 -4.73 -8.30 5.55
N LEU A 31 -4.40 -8.05 4.28
CA LEU A 31 -3.10 -8.39 3.69
C LEU A 31 -1.95 -7.72 4.45
N SER A 32 -2.08 -6.43 4.75
CA SER A 32 -1.08 -5.67 5.51
C SER A 32 -0.82 -6.28 6.90
N LYS A 33 -1.88 -6.61 7.64
CA LYS A 33 -1.75 -7.22 8.99
C LYS A 33 -1.19 -8.63 8.97
N SER A 34 -1.31 -9.35 7.85
CA SER A 34 -0.72 -10.67 7.68
C SER A 34 0.77 -10.65 7.31
N GLY A 35 1.37 -9.46 7.12
CA GLY A 35 2.76 -9.30 6.66
C GLY A 35 2.94 -9.58 5.17
N PHE A 36 1.85 -9.64 4.38
CA PHE A 36 1.90 -10.00 2.96
C PHE A 36 2.79 -9.06 2.13
N TYR A 37 2.80 -7.76 2.46
CA TYR A 37 3.58 -6.76 1.74
C TYR A 37 5.02 -6.62 2.25
N ASP A 38 5.43 -7.38 3.27
CA ASP A 38 6.77 -7.25 3.85
C ASP A 38 7.81 -7.76 2.86
N GLY A 39 8.74 -6.89 2.48
CA GLY A 39 9.79 -7.19 1.51
C GLY A 39 9.36 -7.11 0.03
N VAL A 40 8.07 -6.85 -0.24
CA VAL A 40 7.58 -6.62 -1.61
C VAL A 40 8.20 -5.34 -2.18
N ILE A 41 8.64 -5.40 -3.43
CA ILE A 41 9.29 -4.28 -4.13
C ILE A 41 8.30 -3.52 -5.01
N PHE A 42 8.67 -2.29 -5.38
CA PHE A 42 8.03 -1.61 -6.52
C PHE A 42 8.65 -2.13 -7.82
N HIS A 43 8.12 -3.21 -8.37
CA HIS A 43 8.66 -3.85 -9.57
C HIS A 43 8.47 -3.01 -10.85
N ARG A 44 7.58 -2.01 -10.83
CA ARG A 44 7.32 -1.14 -11.98
C ARG A 44 7.36 0.32 -11.58
N VAL A 45 8.26 1.07 -12.22
CA VAL A 45 8.49 2.50 -11.99
C VAL A 45 8.43 3.23 -13.33
N ILE A 46 7.47 4.15 -13.46
CA ILE A 46 7.32 4.99 -14.66
C ILE A 46 7.44 6.46 -14.25
N PRO A 47 8.52 7.15 -14.64
CA PRO A 47 8.73 8.55 -14.32
C PRO A 47 7.53 9.42 -14.73
N ASN A 48 7.15 10.35 -13.85
CA ASN A 48 6.01 11.26 -14.04
C ASN A 48 4.66 10.59 -14.25
N PHE A 49 4.52 9.31 -13.88
CA PHE A 49 3.26 8.59 -13.95
C PHE A 49 2.94 7.87 -12.64
N MET A 50 3.61 6.74 -12.36
CA MET A 50 3.32 5.96 -11.16
C MET A 50 4.42 4.95 -10.81
N ILE A 51 4.33 4.43 -9.58
CA ILE A 51 5.02 3.22 -9.12
C ILE A 51 3.98 2.14 -8.75
N GLN A 52 4.30 0.88 -9.02
CA GLN A 52 3.43 -0.26 -8.76
C GLN A 52 4.21 -1.38 -8.07
N GLY A 53 3.55 -2.03 -7.11
CA GLY A 53 4.01 -3.20 -6.36
C GLY A 53 2.80 -3.97 -5.82
N GLY A 54 3.03 -4.84 -4.84
CA GLY A 54 1.98 -5.66 -4.21
C GLY A 54 1.81 -7.05 -4.80
N ASP A 55 2.86 -7.60 -5.43
CA ASP A 55 2.96 -8.94 -6.02
C ASP A 55 3.95 -9.86 -5.28
#